data_AF-A0A127A468-F1
#
_entry.id   AF-A0A127A468-F1
#
_cell.length_a   1.000
_cell.length_b   1.000
_cell.length_c   1.000
_cell.angle_alpha   90.00
_cell.angle_beta   90.00
_cell.angle_gamma   90.00
#
_symmetry.space_group_name_H-M   'P 1'
#
loop_
_entity.id
_entity.type
_entity.pdbx_description
1 polymer ?
#
loop_
_entity_poly.entity_id
_entity_poly.type
_entity_poly.pdbx_seq_one_letter_code
_entity_poly.pdbx_strand_id
1 'polypeptide(L)'
;MGGMPSRELGGRPSFHDTRDLTPFRGAQVYAPVRGIGRRLAQRVTGRTRAPRLRPFASKVEKQVHAAVFAHAEPERLVVIARAYPSWSGLCYVMAGLQAYRSHHHSQAAELLARGLAGTSEPAAAAFAIQYLGAVRHWIEVSDGVEVEVLFSEEAVCLALAHSLREVGRPDEALAVLAPLPPSMPTALASCHLAEVLGRPHDVVAWTEGLANASDLAAALLVLRARALRELGRRADALAAVREALRRRRTAFAVKNSAATERALLMLGVGRRRRGAASAPSSAFDELRALTQARRARDTAARELWLKDFEDLERGAGE
;
A
#
# COMPACT_ATOMS: atom_id res chain seq x y z
N MET A 1 18.06 -9.59 36.89
CA MET A 1 16.81 -10.09 36.29
C MET A 1 15.70 -9.11 36.62
N GLY A 2 15.46 -8.13 35.76
CA GLY A 2 14.37 -7.17 35.90
C GLY A 2 13.50 -7.28 34.65
N GLY A 3 12.34 -7.93 34.78
CA GLY A 3 11.39 -8.12 33.70
C GLY A 3 10.71 -6.80 33.34
N MET A 4 10.82 -6.41 32.07
CA MET A 4 9.98 -5.40 31.46
C MET A 4 8.55 -5.96 31.32
N PRO A 5 7.49 -5.22 31.69
CA PRO A 5 6.14 -5.64 31.41
C PRO A 5 5.84 -5.50 29.91
N SER A 6 5.55 -6.63 29.27
CA SER A 6 4.92 -6.69 27.95
C SER A 6 3.62 -5.88 27.99
N ARG A 7 3.57 -4.75 27.29
CA ARG A 7 2.31 -4.07 26.98
C ARG A 7 1.53 -4.96 26.02
N GLU A 8 0.57 -5.71 26.56
CA GLU A 8 -0.51 -6.31 25.78
C GLU A 8 -1.28 -5.18 25.09
N LEU A 9 -1.17 -5.10 23.76
CA LEU A 9 -1.97 -4.26 22.89
C LEU A 9 -3.41 -4.84 22.85
N GLY A 10 -4.16 -4.64 23.93
CA GLY A 10 -5.53 -5.13 24.11
C GLY A 10 -6.62 -4.28 23.43
N GLY A 11 -6.30 -3.57 22.35
CA GLY A 11 -7.29 -2.89 21.51
C GLY A 11 -7.54 -3.73 20.26
N ARG A 12 -8.74 -4.33 20.14
CA ARG A 12 -9.13 -4.93 18.86
C ARG A 12 -9.18 -3.83 17.79
N PRO A 13 -8.53 -4.01 16.62
CA PRO A 13 -8.67 -3.14 15.47
C PRO A 13 -10.12 -2.70 15.24
N SER A 14 -10.26 -1.43 14.92
CA SER A 14 -11.51 -0.67 14.85
C SER A 14 -12.53 -1.21 13.83
N PHE A 15 -12.11 -2.09 12.92
CA PHE A 15 -12.91 -2.65 11.83
C PHE A 15 -12.32 -4.01 11.41
N HIS A 16 -12.34 -4.99 12.30
CA HIS A 16 -12.02 -6.36 11.88
C HIS A 16 -13.10 -6.88 10.92
N ASP A 17 -12.73 -7.07 9.65
CA ASP A 17 -13.48 -7.96 8.76
C ASP A 17 -13.03 -9.39 9.10
N THR A 18 -13.92 -10.18 9.69
CA THR A 18 -13.66 -11.59 10.02
C THR A 18 -13.76 -12.50 8.80
N ARG A 19 -13.95 -11.94 7.61
CA ARG A 19 -13.95 -12.72 6.37
C ARG A 19 -12.52 -13.08 6.01
N ASP A 20 -12.25 -14.38 5.97
CA ASP A 20 -11.09 -14.92 5.29
C ASP A 20 -11.05 -14.36 3.87
N LEU A 21 -10.04 -13.54 3.61
CA LEU A 21 -9.66 -12.97 2.33
C LEU A 21 -10.70 -11.99 1.77
N THR A 22 -10.28 -10.74 1.60
CA THR A 22 -10.97 -9.82 0.71
C THR A 22 -11.06 -10.50 -0.67
N PRO A 23 -12.25 -10.81 -1.22
CA PRO A 23 -12.33 -11.42 -2.54
C PRO A 23 -11.77 -10.43 -3.57
N PHE A 24 -10.55 -10.66 -4.02
CA PHE A 24 -9.89 -9.85 -5.04
C PHE A 24 -10.62 -10.06 -6.36
N ARG A 25 -11.34 -9.04 -6.83
CA ARG A 25 -12.17 -9.14 -8.04
C ARG A 25 -11.38 -8.82 -9.31
N GLY A 26 -10.20 -8.19 -9.19
CA GLY A 26 -9.30 -7.96 -10.31
C GLY A 26 -7.96 -7.33 -9.91
N ALA A 27 -6.93 -7.62 -10.71
CA ALA A 27 -5.64 -6.91 -10.67
C ALA A 27 -5.47 -6.17 -12.01
N GLN A 28 -5.06 -4.91 -11.96
CA GLN A 28 -4.67 -4.13 -13.12
C GLN A 28 -3.16 -3.93 -13.10
N VAL A 29 -2.50 -4.41 -14.16
CA VAL A 29 -1.06 -4.23 -14.35
C VAL A 29 -0.84 -3.26 -15.50
N TYR A 30 -0.19 -2.14 -15.20
CA TYR A 30 0.19 -1.12 -16.16
C TYR A 30 1.72 -0.96 -16.23
N ALA A 31 2.21 -0.38 -17.32
CA ALA A 31 3.63 -0.07 -17.45
C ALA A 31 3.96 1.12 -16.51
N PRO A 32 5.08 1.09 -15.76
CA PRO A 32 5.42 2.10 -14.74
C PRO A 32 5.88 3.46 -15.31
N VAL A 33 5.36 3.87 -16.48
CA VAL A 33 5.66 5.17 -17.08
C VAL A 33 4.88 6.24 -16.33
N ARG A 34 5.52 6.85 -15.32
CA ARG A 34 5.00 8.00 -14.57
C ARG A 34 4.74 9.16 -15.53
N GLY A 35 3.47 9.44 -15.85
CA GLY A 35 3.08 10.70 -16.51
C GLY A 35 1.77 10.69 -17.30
N ILE A 36 1.51 9.64 -18.09
CA ILE A 36 0.41 9.65 -19.08
C ILE A 36 -0.55 8.45 -18.92
N GLY A 37 -0.05 7.22 -18.70
CA GLY A 37 -0.90 6.03 -18.56
C GLY A 37 -1.81 6.04 -17.31
N ARG A 38 -1.34 6.63 -16.21
CA ARG A 38 -2.08 6.73 -14.94
C ARG A 38 -3.39 7.54 -15.07
N ARG A 39 -3.44 8.52 -15.99
CA ARG A 39 -4.63 9.38 -16.20
C ARG A 39 -5.76 8.72 -16.98
N LEU A 40 -5.46 7.66 -17.73
CA LEU A 40 -6.48 6.87 -18.43
C LEU A 40 -7.07 5.78 -17.53
N ALA A 41 -6.28 5.21 -16.61
CA ALA A 41 -6.78 4.32 -15.56
C ALA A 41 -7.64 5.04 -14.49
N GLN A 42 -7.41 6.36 -14.30
CA GLN A 42 -8.14 7.25 -13.38
C GLN A 42 -9.68 7.27 -13.54
N ARG A 43 -10.25 6.78 -14.65
CA ARG A 43 -11.70 6.84 -14.91
C ARG A 43 -12.53 5.68 -14.36
N VAL A 44 -11.94 4.67 -13.72
CA VAL A 44 -12.67 3.46 -13.27
C VAL A 44 -12.67 3.28 -11.75
N THR A 45 -12.49 4.36 -10.98
CA THR A 45 -12.97 4.35 -9.58
C THR A 45 -14.42 4.82 -9.59
N GLY A 46 -15.31 3.91 -9.99
CA GLY A 46 -16.74 4.18 -10.02
C GLY A 46 -17.17 4.79 -8.69
N ARG A 47 -17.77 5.98 -8.73
CA ARG A 47 -18.45 6.55 -7.56
C ARG A 47 -19.43 5.48 -7.08
N THR A 48 -19.11 4.81 -5.97
CA THR A 48 -20.04 3.88 -5.34
C THR A 48 -21.28 4.70 -5.00
N ARG A 49 -22.41 4.38 -5.61
CA ARG A 49 -23.67 5.04 -5.31
C ARG A 49 -23.88 4.95 -3.80
N ALA A 50 -24.02 6.10 -3.14
CA ALA A 50 -24.17 6.15 -1.69
C ALA A 50 -25.29 5.19 -1.25
N PRO A 51 -25.01 4.20 -0.38
CA PRO A 51 -26.05 3.33 0.11
C PRO A 51 -27.07 4.15 0.90
N ARG A 52 -28.35 3.78 0.84
CA ARG A 52 -29.38 4.47 1.62
C ARG A 52 -29.11 4.26 3.10
N LEU A 53 -29.06 5.36 3.85
CA LEU A 53 -28.92 5.31 5.30
C LEU A 53 -30.19 4.69 5.91
N ARG A 54 -30.02 3.86 6.95
CA ARG A 54 -31.14 3.25 7.65
C ARG A 54 -32.03 4.31 8.33
N PRO A 55 -33.34 4.05 8.47
CA PRO A 55 -34.22 4.92 9.23
C PRO A 55 -33.73 5.05 10.68
N PHE A 56 -33.91 6.22 11.28
CA PHE A 56 -33.52 6.51 12.67
C PHE A 56 -32.03 6.35 13.02
N ALA A 57 -31.13 6.44 12.03
CA ALA A 57 -29.69 6.50 12.28
C ALA A 57 -29.31 7.63 13.26
N SER A 58 -28.28 7.38 14.08
CA SER A 58 -27.79 8.34 15.07
C SER A 58 -27.21 9.60 14.41
N LYS A 59 -27.03 10.68 15.18
CA LYS A 59 -26.44 11.93 14.66
C LYS A 59 -25.04 11.70 14.08
N VAL A 60 -24.18 10.98 14.82
CA VAL A 60 -22.82 10.66 14.36
C VAL A 60 -22.84 9.77 13.11
N GLU A 61 -23.72 8.77 13.05
CA GLU A 61 -23.84 7.88 11.89
C GLU A 61 -24.22 8.65 10.62
N LYS A 62 -25.16 9.61 10.73
CA LYS A 62 -25.56 10.51 9.64
C LYS A 62 -24.40 11.38 9.17
N GLN A 63 -23.64 11.94 10.10
CA GLN A 63 -22.50 12.81 9.78
C GLN A 63 -21.37 12.02 9.10
N VAL A 64 -21.02 10.84 9.62
CA VAL A 64 -20.01 9.95 9.01
C VAL A 64 -20.46 9.49 7.63
N HIS A 65 -21.72 9.08 7.47
CA HIS A 65 -22.26 8.69 6.16
C HIS A 65 -22.15 9.80 5.13
N ALA A 66 -22.57 11.02 5.48
CA ALA A 66 -22.45 12.18 4.61
C ALA A 66 -20.98 12.49 4.27
N ALA A 67 -20.09 12.46 5.27
CA ALA A 67 -18.67 12.74 5.08
C ALA A 67 -17.93 11.65 4.29
N VAL A 68 -18.42 10.41 4.27
CA VAL A 68 -17.84 9.32 3.47
C VAL A 68 -18.34 9.33 2.02
N PHE A 69 -19.65 9.53 1.83
CA PHE A 69 -20.28 9.29 0.52
C PHE A 69 -20.68 10.55 -0.25
N ALA A 70 -20.92 11.68 0.43
CA ALA A 70 -21.34 12.94 -0.21
C ALA A 70 -20.18 13.93 -0.38
N HIS A 71 -19.22 13.91 0.54
CA HIS A 71 -18.05 14.79 0.52
C HIS A 71 -16.77 13.96 0.45
N ALA A 72 -15.77 14.42 -0.30
CA ALA A 72 -14.48 13.75 -0.42
C ALA A 72 -13.37 14.57 0.26
N GLU A 73 -13.72 15.22 1.36
CA GLU A 73 -12.85 16.10 2.15
C GLU A 73 -12.43 15.37 3.44
N PRO A 74 -11.17 14.92 3.54
CA PRO A 74 -10.70 14.17 4.71
C PRO A 74 -10.82 14.96 6.02
N GLU A 75 -10.75 16.30 5.95
CA GLU A 75 -10.82 17.21 7.10
C GLU A 75 -12.14 17.08 7.85
N ARG A 76 -13.26 16.84 7.16
CA ARG A 76 -14.57 16.68 7.81
C ARG A 76 -14.61 15.44 8.71
N LEU A 77 -14.00 14.35 8.24
CA LEU A 77 -13.91 13.12 9.02
C LEU A 77 -12.98 13.30 10.23
N VAL A 78 -11.91 14.09 10.10
CA VAL A 78 -11.05 14.46 11.23
C VAL A 78 -11.82 15.24 12.30
N VAL A 79 -12.64 16.22 11.90
CA VAL A 79 -13.48 16.97 12.84
C VAL A 79 -14.50 16.06 13.54
N ILE A 80 -15.15 15.14 12.80
CA ILE A 80 -16.09 14.17 13.38
C ILE A 80 -15.37 13.22 14.36
N ALA A 81 -14.16 12.74 14.02
CA ALA A 81 -13.36 11.87 14.86
C ALA A 81 -13.10 12.48 16.25
N ARG A 82 -12.96 13.80 16.33
CA ARG A 82 -12.74 14.53 17.58
C ARG A 82 -14.03 14.75 18.35
N ALA A 83 -15.10 15.12 17.68
CA ALA A 83 -16.41 15.29 18.30
C ALA A 83 -16.95 13.96 18.87
N TYR A 84 -16.55 12.83 18.26
CA TYR A 84 -16.96 11.49 18.65
C TYR A 84 -15.75 10.54 18.76
N PRO A 85 -15.00 10.57 19.89
CA PRO A 85 -13.80 9.76 20.06
C PRO A 85 -14.02 8.26 19.87
N SER A 86 -15.22 7.74 20.17
CA SER A 86 -15.59 6.34 19.97
C SER A 86 -15.77 5.94 18.49
N TRP A 87 -15.78 6.90 17.57
CA TRP A 87 -15.81 6.70 16.11
C TRP A 87 -14.48 7.09 15.45
N SER A 88 -13.49 7.49 16.24
CA SER A 88 -12.25 8.09 15.74
C SER A 88 -11.46 7.16 14.83
N GLY A 89 -11.32 5.87 15.20
CA GLY A 89 -10.60 4.88 14.40
C GLY A 89 -11.14 4.79 12.97
N LEU A 90 -12.47 4.58 12.84
CA LEU A 90 -13.13 4.52 11.54
C LEU A 90 -13.03 5.84 10.76
N CYS A 91 -13.24 6.97 11.42
CA CYS A 91 -13.20 8.28 10.76
C CYS A 91 -11.80 8.57 10.19
N TYR A 92 -10.74 8.32 10.96
CA TYR A 92 -9.36 8.50 10.49
C TYR A 92 -8.99 7.55 9.35
N VAL A 93 -9.42 6.29 9.40
CA VAL A 93 -9.23 5.35 8.28
C VAL A 93 -9.88 5.89 7.01
N MET A 94 -11.14 6.32 7.08
CA MET A 94 -11.85 6.82 5.91
C MET A 94 -11.24 8.12 5.38
N ALA A 95 -10.80 9.02 6.26
CA ALA A 95 -10.07 10.22 5.89
C ALA A 95 -8.74 9.88 5.18
N GLY A 96 -7.99 8.92 5.72
CA GLY A 96 -6.74 8.44 5.15
C GLY A 96 -6.94 7.81 3.77
N LEU A 97 -8.00 7.03 3.57
CA LEU A 97 -8.34 6.45 2.26
C LEU A 97 -8.77 7.51 1.24
N GLN A 98 -9.45 8.58 1.67
CA GLN A 98 -9.77 9.73 0.80
C GLN A 98 -8.49 10.50 0.40
N ALA A 99 -7.58 10.75 1.35
CA ALA A 99 -6.29 11.37 1.10
C ALA A 99 -5.41 10.51 0.16
N TYR A 100 -5.41 9.19 0.36
CA TYR A 100 -4.71 8.23 -0.50
C TYR A 100 -5.18 8.30 -1.96
N ARG A 101 -6.50 8.33 -2.18
CA ARG A 101 -7.10 8.48 -3.52
C ARG A 101 -6.73 9.81 -4.19
N SER A 102 -6.47 10.82 -3.39
CA SER A 102 -6.00 12.14 -3.84
C SER A 102 -4.48 12.22 -3.99
N HIS A 103 -3.77 11.11 -3.78
CA HIS A 103 -2.30 10.99 -3.82
C HIS A 103 -1.55 11.84 -2.78
N HIS A 104 -2.23 12.26 -1.70
CA HIS A 104 -1.60 12.91 -0.56
C HIS A 104 -1.00 11.87 0.38
N HIS A 105 0.08 11.21 -0.05
CA HIS A 105 0.64 10.04 0.65
C HIS A 105 1.17 10.34 2.07
N SER A 106 1.64 11.56 2.34
CA SER A 106 2.03 11.98 3.70
C SER A 106 0.84 12.01 4.65
N GLN A 107 -0.22 12.72 4.26
CA GLN A 107 -1.48 12.80 5.01
C GLN A 107 -2.13 11.42 5.16
N ALA A 108 -2.17 10.64 4.07
CA ALA A 108 -2.73 9.29 4.09
C ALA A 108 -1.99 8.38 5.07
N ALA A 109 -0.66 8.38 5.07
CA ALA A 109 0.13 7.54 5.96
C ALA A 109 -0.16 7.84 7.44
N GLU A 110 -0.25 9.11 7.82
CA GLU A 110 -0.56 9.46 9.21
C GLU A 110 -2.00 9.08 9.58
N LEU A 111 -2.99 9.48 8.76
CA LEU A 111 -4.40 9.23 9.07
C LEU A 111 -4.72 7.73 9.15
N LEU A 112 -4.18 6.92 8.23
CA LEU A 112 -4.37 5.47 8.25
C LEU A 112 -3.71 4.84 9.49
N ALA A 113 -2.48 5.25 9.83
CA ALA A 113 -1.79 4.76 11.03
C ALA A 113 -2.57 5.12 12.32
N ARG A 114 -3.07 6.35 12.42
CA ARG A 114 -3.90 6.79 13.55
C ARG A 114 -5.24 6.04 13.61
N GLY A 115 -5.86 5.79 12.46
CA GLY A 115 -7.12 5.05 12.38
C GLY A 115 -6.98 3.59 12.82
N LEU A 116 -5.88 2.94 12.45
CA LEU A 116 -5.55 1.57 12.90
C LEU A 116 -5.24 1.50 14.40
N ALA A 117 -4.58 2.52 14.94
CA ALA A 117 -4.31 2.62 16.39
C ALA A 117 -5.52 3.11 17.20
N GLY A 118 -6.51 3.70 16.54
CA GLY A 118 -7.68 4.31 17.17
C GLY A 118 -8.73 3.29 17.63
N THR A 119 -9.58 3.72 18.55
CA THR A 119 -10.70 2.91 19.04
C THR A 119 -11.92 3.06 18.14
N SER A 120 -12.70 1.98 17.99
CA SER A 120 -14.05 2.03 17.46
C SER A 120 -14.99 1.27 18.37
N GLU A 121 -16.12 1.88 18.70
CA GLU A 121 -17.21 1.21 19.38
C GLU A 121 -17.95 0.23 18.46
N PRO A 122 -18.75 -0.71 19.00
CA PRO A 122 -19.51 -1.67 18.19
C PRO A 122 -20.43 -1.02 17.15
N ALA A 123 -20.97 0.18 17.41
CA ALA A 123 -21.81 0.89 16.46
C ALA A 123 -21.03 1.37 15.22
N ALA A 124 -19.77 1.81 15.38
CA ALA A 124 -18.90 2.18 14.27
C ALA A 124 -18.50 0.94 13.44
N ALA A 125 -18.21 -0.18 14.10
CA ALA A 125 -17.96 -1.46 13.42
C ALA A 125 -19.19 -1.93 12.62
N ALA A 126 -20.39 -1.86 13.21
CA ALA A 126 -21.64 -2.19 12.53
C ALA A 126 -21.88 -1.29 11.30
N PHE A 127 -21.59 0.01 11.40
CA PHE A 127 -21.62 0.92 10.27
C PHE A 127 -20.67 0.47 9.15
N ALA A 128 -19.42 0.14 9.48
CA ALA A 128 -18.44 -0.31 8.50
C ALA A 128 -18.92 -1.57 7.75
N ILE A 129 -19.44 -2.56 8.48
CA ILE A 129 -19.98 -3.79 7.88
C ILE A 129 -21.17 -3.46 6.95
N GLN A 130 -22.09 -2.61 7.42
CA GLN A 130 -23.34 -2.33 6.70
C GLN A 130 -23.13 -1.50 5.43
N TYR A 131 -22.25 -0.50 5.48
CA TYR A 131 -22.15 0.50 4.41
C TYR A 131 -20.83 0.44 3.64
N LEU A 132 -19.74 -0.03 4.26
CA LEU A 132 -18.41 0.02 3.67
C LEU A 132 -17.97 -1.31 3.05
N GLY A 133 -18.55 -2.44 3.44
CA GLY A 133 -18.12 -3.76 2.93
C GLY A 133 -18.23 -3.96 1.39
N ALA A 134 -18.97 -3.10 0.69
CA ALA A 134 -19.04 -3.09 -0.78
C ALA A 134 -18.20 -1.96 -1.43
N VAL A 135 -17.62 -1.07 -0.63
CA VAL A 135 -16.73 -0.01 -1.10
C VAL A 135 -15.44 -0.64 -1.57
N ARG A 136 -14.97 -0.16 -2.73
CA ARG A 136 -13.81 -0.70 -3.43
C ARG A 136 -12.71 0.35 -3.49
N HIS A 137 -11.49 -0.11 -3.33
CA HIS A 137 -10.29 0.69 -3.42
C HIS A 137 -9.34 0.06 -4.42
N TRP A 138 -8.74 0.90 -5.26
CA TRP A 138 -7.60 0.52 -6.08
C TRP A 138 -6.34 0.87 -5.29
N ILE A 139 -5.52 -0.13 -5.04
CA ILE A 139 -4.32 0.01 -4.22
C ILE A 139 -3.13 -0.48 -5.01
N GLU A 140 -2.12 0.37 -5.13
CA GLU A 140 -0.85 0.00 -5.73
C GLU A 140 -0.06 -0.86 -4.75
N VAL A 141 0.33 -2.07 -5.18
CA VAL A 141 1.07 -3.05 -4.37
C VAL A 141 2.50 -3.22 -4.85
N SER A 142 2.79 -2.88 -6.09
CA SER A 142 4.13 -2.88 -6.68
C SER A 142 4.14 -1.84 -7.80
N ASP A 143 5.30 -1.40 -8.26
CA ASP A 143 5.42 -0.42 -9.33
C ASP A 143 4.62 -0.84 -10.58
N GLY A 144 3.54 -0.13 -10.85
CA GLY A 144 2.68 -0.44 -11.99
C GLY A 144 1.66 -1.56 -11.76
N VAL A 145 1.49 -2.04 -10.53
CA VAL A 145 0.52 -3.09 -10.20
C VAL A 145 -0.47 -2.58 -9.17
N GLU A 146 -1.71 -2.42 -9.60
CA GLU A 146 -2.83 -2.07 -8.73
C GLU A 146 -3.79 -3.24 -8.57
N VAL A 147 -4.34 -3.41 -7.37
CA VAL A 147 -5.34 -4.42 -7.06
C VAL A 147 -6.63 -3.74 -6.60
N GLU A 148 -7.77 -4.27 -7.06
CA GLU A 148 -9.07 -3.88 -6.56
C GLU A 148 -9.38 -4.70 -5.30
N VAL A 149 -9.49 -4.02 -4.17
CA VAL A 149 -9.82 -4.60 -2.87
C VAL A 149 -11.09 -3.99 -2.33
N LEU A 150 -11.91 -4.80 -1.64
CA LEU A 150 -12.99 -4.27 -0.82
C LEU A 150 -12.42 -3.62 0.43
N PHE A 151 -13.20 -2.74 1.05
CA PHE A 151 -12.86 -2.19 2.36
C PHE A 151 -12.65 -3.32 3.37
N SER A 152 -11.43 -3.43 3.86
CA SER A 152 -10.98 -4.43 4.84
C SER A 152 -9.72 -3.91 5.54
N GLU A 153 -9.32 -4.58 6.62
CA GLU A 153 -8.05 -4.31 7.30
C GLU A 153 -6.84 -4.47 6.37
N GLU A 154 -6.83 -5.53 5.57
CA GLU A 154 -5.81 -5.75 4.54
C GLU A 154 -5.74 -4.58 3.56
N ALA A 155 -6.88 -4.08 3.07
CA ALA A 155 -6.91 -2.93 2.17
C ALA A 155 -6.30 -1.68 2.83
N VAL A 156 -6.63 -1.42 4.10
CA VAL A 156 -6.09 -0.28 4.85
C VAL A 156 -4.57 -0.41 5.04
N CYS A 157 -4.09 -1.59 5.41
CA CYS A 157 -2.66 -1.86 5.57
C CYS A 157 -1.89 -1.79 4.24
N LEU A 158 -2.45 -2.27 3.13
CA LEU A 158 -1.83 -2.13 1.80
C LEU A 158 -1.77 -0.65 1.37
N ALA A 159 -2.83 0.13 1.60
CA ALA A 159 -2.83 1.57 1.32
C ALA A 159 -1.80 2.33 2.19
N LEU A 160 -1.69 1.97 3.47
CA LEU A 160 -0.71 2.53 4.40
C LEU A 160 0.71 2.16 3.97
N ALA A 161 0.98 0.88 3.68
CA ALA A 161 2.28 0.43 3.19
C ALA A 161 2.70 1.13 1.89
N HIS A 162 1.77 1.29 0.94
CA HIS A 162 2.05 2.07 -0.27
C HIS A 162 2.37 3.54 0.06
N SER A 163 1.58 4.18 0.92
CA SER A 163 1.81 5.58 1.32
C SER A 163 3.16 5.75 2.00
N LEU A 164 3.52 4.85 2.92
CA LEU A 164 4.81 4.81 3.60
C LEU A 164 5.97 4.62 2.62
N ARG A 165 5.82 3.75 1.61
CA ARG A 165 6.80 3.58 0.52
C ARG A 165 7.01 4.90 -0.23
N GLU A 166 5.93 5.58 -0.63
CA GLU A 166 6.02 6.80 -1.43
C GLU A 166 6.65 7.99 -0.68
N VAL A 167 6.50 8.03 0.65
CA VAL A 167 7.17 9.02 1.51
C VAL A 167 8.56 8.56 2.01
N GLY A 168 9.09 7.46 1.48
CA GLY A 168 10.46 7.01 1.73
C GLY A 168 10.68 6.26 3.05
N ARG A 169 9.64 5.61 3.61
CA ARG A 169 9.68 4.81 4.84
C ARG A 169 9.39 3.31 4.58
N PRO A 170 10.18 2.62 3.74
CA PRO A 170 9.90 1.24 3.32
C PRO A 170 10.02 0.19 4.44
N ASP A 171 10.87 0.39 5.46
CA ASP A 171 10.94 -0.54 6.60
C ASP A 171 9.65 -0.54 7.41
N GLU A 172 9.07 0.63 7.65
CA GLU A 172 7.78 0.76 8.32
C GLU A 172 6.63 0.20 7.48
N ALA A 173 6.68 0.43 6.17
CA ALA A 173 5.72 -0.17 5.24
C ALA A 173 5.72 -1.71 5.34
N LEU A 174 6.91 -2.32 5.44
CA LEU A 174 7.04 -3.77 5.58
C LEU A 174 6.52 -4.26 6.95
N ALA A 175 6.76 -3.50 8.01
CA ALA A 175 6.26 -3.81 9.35
C ALA A 175 4.72 -3.78 9.43
N VAL A 176 4.07 -2.85 8.71
CA VAL A 176 2.60 -2.77 8.62
C VAL A 176 1.98 -4.00 7.96
N LEU A 177 2.68 -4.63 7.01
CA LEU A 177 2.20 -5.82 6.30
C LEU A 177 2.47 -7.13 7.04
N ALA A 178 3.47 -7.16 7.93
CA ALA A 178 3.88 -8.36 8.65
C ALA A 178 2.77 -9.10 9.44
N PRO A 179 1.82 -8.42 10.11
CA PRO A 179 0.77 -9.12 10.85
C PRO A 179 -0.39 -9.63 9.97
N LEU A 180 -0.44 -9.26 8.68
CA LEU A 180 -1.54 -9.65 7.80
C LEU A 180 -1.46 -11.14 7.44
N PRO A 181 -2.62 -11.81 7.23
CA PRO A 181 -2.63 -13.15 6.69
C PRO A 181 -2.00 -13.18 5.28
N PRO A 182 -1.38 -14.30 4.89
CA PRO A 182 -0.72 -14.40 3.59
C PRO A 182 -1.76 -14.32 2.46
N SER A 183 -1.56 -13.36 1.57
CA SER A 183 -2.34 -13.18 0.34
C SER A 183 -1.41 -12.82 -0.82
N MET A 184 -1.88 -12.97 -2.05
CA MET A 184 -1.08 -12.61 -3.24
C MET A 184 -0.73 -11.12 -3.29
N PRO A 185 -1.64 -10.17 -3.00
CA PRO A 185 -1.30 -8.75 -2.93
C PRO A 185 -0.31 -8.41 -1.82
N THR A 186 -0.50 -8.95 -0.61
CA THR A 186 0.41 -8.73 0.51
C THR A 186 1.80 -9.32 0.21
N ALA A 187 1.88 -10.51 -0.36
CA ALA A 187 3.15 -11.11 -0.78
C ALA A 187 3.86 -10.25 -1.84
N LEU A 188 3.13 -9.73 -2.82
CA LEU A 188 3.69 -8.86 -3.86
C LEU A 188 4.20 -7.54 -3.27
N ALA A 189 3.42 -6.90 -2.39
CA ALA A 189 3.83 -5.68 -1.70
C ALA A 189 5.06 -5.90 -0.81
N SER A 190 5.08 -6.95 -0.01
CA SER A 190 6.22 -7.31 0.84
C SER A 190 7.48 -7.61 0.03
N CYS A 191 7.38 -8.40 -1.05
CA CYS A 191 8.53 -8.70 -1.92
C CYS A 191 9.07 -7.44 -2.60
N HIS A 192 8.19 -6.55 -3.06
CA HIS A 192 8.61 -5.29 -3.65
C HIS A 192 9.28 -4.37 -2.63
N LEU A 193 8.78 -4.30 -1.39
CA LEU A 193 9.44 -3.56 -0.31
C LEU A 193 10.80 -4.16 0.04
N ALA A 194 10.92 -5.48 0.11
CA ALA A 194 12.21 -6.16 0.33
C ALA A 194 13.21 -5.88 -0.79
N GLU A 195 12.76 -5.81 -2.04
CA GLU A 195 13.57 -5.37 -3.18
C GLU A 195 14.05 -3.92 -3.01
N VAL A 196 13.16 -2.98 -2.67
CA VAL A 196 13.50 -1.57 -2.40
C VAL A 196 14.52 -1.45 -1.26
N LEU A 197 14.42 -2.32 -0.25
CA LEU A 197 15.34 -2.40 0.89
C LEU A 197 16.66 -3.13 0.56
N GLY A 198 16.82 -3.65 -0.65
CA GLY A 198 18.02 -4.39 -1.05
C GLY A 198 18.18 -5.73 -0.33
N ARG A 199 17.07 -6.42 -0.04
CA ARG A 199 17.00 -7.73 0.62
C ARG A 199 16.61 -8.84 -0.37
N PRO A 200 17.43 -9.15 -1.39
CA PRO A 200 17.08 -10.13 -2.41
C PRO A 200 16.97 -11.56 -1.87
N HIS A 201 17.64 -11.88 -0.77
CA HIS A 201 17.51 -13.19 -0.12
C HIS A 201 16.08 -13.42 0.39
N ASP A 202 15.46 -12.40 0.99
CA ASP A 202 14.09 -12.47 1.50
C ASP A 202 13.10 -12.69 0.35
N VAL A 203 13.25 -11.94 -0.75
CA VAL A 203 12.42 -12.10 -1.96
C VAL A 203 12.49 -13.53 -2.50
N VAL A 204 13.70 -14.11 -2.60
CA VAL A 204 13.84 -15.50 -3.07
C VAL A 204 13.19 -16.49 -2.10
N ALA A 205 13.38 -16.32 -0.80
CA ALA A 205 12.81 -17.21 0.21
C ALA A 205 11.27 -17.17 0.23
N TRP A 206 10.67 -15.99 0.19
CA TRP A 206 9.22 -15.81 0.24
C TRP A 206 8.51 -16.25 -1.05
N THR A 207 9.22 -16.32 -2.16
CA THR A 207 8.67 -16.75 -3.46
C THR A 207 9.09 -18.16 -3.85
N GLU A 208 9.66 -18.92 -2.91
CA GLU A 208 10.05 -20.31 -3.15
C GLU A 208 8.83 -21.17 -3.51
N GLY A 209 8.96 -22.06 -4.50
CA GLY A 209 7.85 -22.90 -4.97
C GLY A 209 6.67 -22.19 -5.66
N LEU A 210 6.74 -20.86 -5.89
CA LEU A 210 5.65 -20.12 -6.54
C LEU A 210 5.42 -20.60 -7.99
N ALA A 211 4.17 -20.95 -8.30
CA ALA A 211 3.73 -21.30 -9.66
C ALA A 211 2.98 -20.14 -10.34
N ASN A 212 3.07 -20.05 -11.66
CA ASN A 212 2.37 -19.01 -12.43
C ASN A 212 0.85 -19.28 -12.52
N ALA A 213 0.11 -18.91 -11.48
CA ALA A 213 -1.34 -19.10 -11.34
C ALA A 213 -2.17 -17.83 -11.58
N SER A 214 -1.56 -16.65 -11.66
CA SER A 214 -2.23 -15.36 -11.89
C SER A 214 -1.23 -14.30 -12.36
N ASP A 215 -1.71 -13.12 -12.77
CA ASP A 215 -0.82 -12.00 -13.13
C ASP A 215 -0.01 -11.49 -11.92
N LEU A 216 -0.58 -11.56 -10.71
CA LEU A 216 0.16 -11.26 -9.47
C LEU A 216 1.28 -12.28 -9.22
N ALA A 217 1.01 -13.57 -9.46
CA ALA A 217 2.04 -14.61 -9.36
C ALA A 217 3.13 -14.42 -10.40
N ALA A 218 2.77 -14.05 -11.64
CA ALA A 218 3.73 -13.72 -12.67
C ALA A 218 4.58 -12.49 -12.30
N ALA A 219 3.99 -11.46 -11.70
CA ALA A 219 4.73 -10.29 -11.21
C ALA A 219 5.71 -10.66 -10.09
N LEU A 220 5.29 -11.48 -9.13
CA LEU A 220 6.18 -12.03 -8.09
C LEU A 220 7.35 -12.84 -8.67
N LEU A 221 7.09 -13.66 -9.69
CA LEU A 221 8.15 -14.41 -10.39
C LEU A 221 9.16 -13.49 -11.08
N VAL A 222 8.72 -12.32 -11.57
CA VAL A 222 9.63 -11.29 -12.11
C VAL A 222 10.49 -10.68 -11.00
N LEU A 223 9.91 -10.36 -9.84
CA LEU A 223 10.69 -9.89 -8.67
C LEU A 223 11.69 -10.95 -8.20
N ARG A 224 11.28 -12.22 -8.15
CA ARG A 224 12.16 -13.36 -7.85
C ARG A 224 13.31 -13.45 -8.84
N ALA A 225 13.04 -13.30 -10.14
CA ALA A 225 14.08 -13.31 -11.16
C ALA A 225 15.07 -12.15 -10.98
N ARG A 226 14.61 -10.95 -10.63
CA ARG A 226 15.48 -9.81 -10.33
C ARG A 226 16.36 -10.08 -9.11
N ALA A 227 15.78 -10.57 -8.02
CA ALA A 227 16.51 -10.93 -6.81
C ALA A 227 17.57 -12.03 -7.07
N LEU A 228 17.21 -13.08 -7.81
CA LEU A 228 18.16 -14.14 -8.22
C LEU A 228 19.28 -13.60 -9.11
N ARG A 229 18.98 -12.65 -10.01
CA ARG A 229 19.97 -11.98 -10.84
C ARG A 229 20.97 -11.18 -10.01
N GLU A 230 20.50 -10.42 -9.02
CA GLU A 230 21.33 -9.66 -8.08
C GLU A 230 22.25 -10.56 -7.23
N LEU A 231 21.77 -11.75 -6.88
CA LEU A 231 22.54 -12.78 -6.20
C LEU A 231 23.50 -13.56 -7.12
N GLY A 232 23.49 -13.29 -8.43
CA GLY A 232 24.30 -13.99 -9.43
C GLY A 232 23.80 -15.40 -9.80
N ARG A 233 22.62 -15.81 -9.30
CA ARG A 233 21.99 -17.11 -9.58
C ARG A 233 21.26 -17.09 -10.92
N ARG A 234 22.02 -16.95 -12.00
CA ARG A 234 21.52 -16.68 -13.36
C ARG A 234 20.60 -17.79 -13.91
N ALA A 235 20.95 -19.06 -13.71
CA ALA A 235 20.18 -20.18 -14.21
C ALA A 235 18.77 -20.19 -13.59
N ASP A 236 18.71 -19.97 -12.28
CA ASP A 236 17.47 -19.89 -11.51
C ASP A 236 16.65 -18.64 -11.93
N ALA A 237 17.32 -17.50 -12.14
CA ALA A 237 16.65 -16.30 -12.63
C ALA A 237 16.00 -16.53 -14.01
N LEU A 238 16.70 -17.20 -14.93
CA LEU A 238 16.12 -17.58 -16.24
C LEU A 238 14.97 -18.58 -16.11
N ALA A 239 15.02 -19.49 -15.13
CA ALA A 239 13.91 -20.39 -14.83
C ALA A 239 12.67 -19.61 -14.35
N ALA A 240 12.86 -18.65 -13.43
CA ALA A 240 11.78 -17.80 -12.94
C ALA A 240 11.14 -16.95 -14.05
N VAL A 241 11.95 -16.34 -14.94
CA VAL A 241 11.44 -15.60 -16.12
C VAL A 241 10.64 -16.51 -17.06
N ARG A 242 11.13 -17.73 -17.33
CA ARG A 242 10.41 -18.69 -18.16
C ARG A 242 9.06 -19.07 -17.53
N GLU A 243 9.03 -19.30 -16.22
CA GLU A 243 7.78 -19.60 -15.52
C GLU A 243 6.81 -18.41 -15.57
N ALA A 244 7.28 -17.17 -15.35
CA ALA A 244 6.44 -15.96 -15.46
C ALA A 244 5.79 -15.79 -16.85
N LEU A 245 6.49 -16.22 -17.91
CA LEU A 245 6.04 -16.15 -19.30
C LEU A 245 5.29 -17.40 -19.78
N ARG A 246 5.19 -18.47 -18.95
CA ARG A 246 4.55 -19.74 -19.33
C ARG A 246 3.09 -19.56 -19.74
N ARG A 247 2.36 -18.65 -19.08
CA ARG A 247 0.95 -18.38 -19.38
C ARG A 247 0.78 -17.47 -20.58
N ARG A 248 -0.01 -17.93 -21.56
CA ARG A 248 -0.33 -17.15 -22.77
C ARG A 248 -1.04 -15.82 -22.47
N ARG A 249 -1.94 -15.81 -21.47
CA ARG A 249 -2.79 -14.65 -21.11
C ARG A 249 -2.20 -13.76 -20.01
N THR A 250 -0.89 -13.80 -19.76
CA THR A 250 -0.25 -12.86 -18.81
C THR A 250 -0.38 -11.42 -19.29
N ALA A 251 -0.66 -10.50 -18.36
CA ALA A 251 -0.74 -9.07 -18.63
C ALA A 251 0.50 -8.53 -19.37
N PHE A 252 0.28 -7.62 -20.32
CA PHE A 252 1.34 -7.11 -21.20
C PHE A 252 2.47 -6.43 -20.42
N ALA A 253 2.14 -5.65 -19.38
CA ALA A 253 3.13 -5.00 -18.54
C ALA A 253 4.04 -6.02 -17.83
N VAL A 254 3.49 -7.12 -17.28
CA VAL A 254 4.30 -8.18 -16.68
C VAL A 254 5.18 -8.87 -17.72
N LYS A 255 4.66 -9.13 -18.93
CA LYS A 255 5.45 -9.69 -20.03
C LYS A 255 6.62 -8.78 -20.42
N ASN A 256 6.39 -7.46 -20.47
CA ASN A 256 7.42 -6.49 -20.78
C ASN A 256 8.50 -6.43 -19.69
N SER A 257 8.11 -6.44 -18.41
CA SER A 257 9.05 -6.52 -17.29
C SER A 257 9.86 -7.82 -17.33
N ALA A 258 9.23 -8.97 -17.60
CA ALA A 258 9.91 -10.25 -17.77
C ALA A 258 10.88 -10.26 -18.97
N ALA A 259 10.51 -9.64 -20.09
CA ALA A 259 11.38 -9.49 -21.26
C ALA A 259 12.59 -8.59 -20.95
N THR A 260 12.37 -7.51 -20.19
CA THR A 260 13.43 -6.62 -19.70
C THR A 260 14.40 -7.38 -18.81
N GLU A 261 13.91 -8.14 -17.83
CA GLU A 261 14.78 -8.97 -16.97
C GLU A 261 15.53 -10.04 -17.78
N ARG A 262 14.89 -10.65 -18.80
CA ARG A 262 15.58 -11.57 -19.71
C ARG A 262 16.74 -10.89 -20.45
N ALA A 263 16.54 -9.68 -20.96
CA ALA A 263 17.57 -8.91 -21.65
C ALA A 263 18.72 -8.54 -20.68
N LEU A 264 18.40 -8.07 -19.47
CA LEU A 264 19.39 -7.76 -18.42
C LEU A 264 20.20 -9.00 -18.02
N LEU A 265 19.53 -10.15 -17.91
CA LEU A 265 20.21 -11.43 -17.77
C LEU A 265 21.15 -11.61 -18.96
N MET A 266 20.69 -11.64 -20.21
CA MET A 266 21.56 -11.85 -21.39
C MET A 266 22.81 -10.94 -21.42
N LEU A 267 22.67 -9.66 -21.08
CA LEU A 267 23.75 -8.68 -21.00
C LEU A 267 24.73 -8.87 -19.83
N GLY A 268 24.41 -9.74 -18.86
CA GLY A 268 25.26 -9.99 -17.70
C GLY A 268 25.17 -8.93 -16.59
N VAL A 269 24.16 -8.06 -16.66
CA VAL A 269 23.90 -7.01 -15.66
C VAL A 269 23.42 -7.65 -14.36
N GLY A 270 24.16 -7.45 -13.26
CA GLY A 270 23.90 -8.11 -11.97
C GLY A 270 25.08 -8.93 -11.42
N ARG A 271 26.21 -8.98 -12.13
CA ARG A 271 27.48 -9.42 -11.53
C ARG A 271 27.84 -8.46 -10.39
N ARG A 272 27.48 -8.79 -9.15
CA ARG A 272 28.30 -8.35 -8.01
C ARG A 272 29.65 -9.03 -8.16
N ARG A 273 30.59 -8.36 -8.83
CA ARG A 273 32.02 -8.62 -8.64
C ARG A 273 32.26 -8.42 -7.14
N ARG A 274 32.44 -9.49 -6.38
CA ARG A 274 33.13 -9.40 -5.08
C ARG A 274 34.49 -8.76 -5.38
N GLY A 275 34.69 -7.50 -4.98
CA GLY A 275 36.00 -6.85 -4.98
C GLY A 275 36.25 -5.69 -5.95
N ALA A 276 35.25 -5.06 -6.57
CA ALA A 276 35.50 -3.79 -7.25
C ALA A 276 34.45 -2.75 -6.87
N ALA A 277 34.84 -1.83 -5.98
CA ALA A 277 34.16 -0.55 -5.85
C ALA A 277 34.31 0.19 -7.18
N SER A 278 33.37 -0.03 -8.12
CA SER A 278 33.19 0.89 -9.23
C SER A 278 32.79 2.22 -8.60
N ALA A 279 33.62 3.25 -8.78
CA ALA A 279 33.26 4.62 -8.42
C ALA A 279 31.85 4.90 -8.98
N PRO A 280 30.92 5.45 -8.17
CA PRO A 280 29.62 5.83 -8.68
C PRO A 280 29.83 6.81 -9.83
N SER A 281 29.19 6.56 -10.98
CA SER A 281 29.20 7.57 -12.05
C SER A 281 28.44 8.80 -11.54
N SER A 282 28.77 9.97 -12.06
CA SER A 282 28.09 11.23 -11.73
C SER A 282 26.55 11.14 -11.83
N ALA A 283 26.05 10.32 -12.76
CA ALA A 283 24.61 10.05 -12.92
C ALA A 283 23.98 9.32 -11.71
N PHE A 284 24.72 8.44 -11.02
CA PHE A 284 24.24 7.79 -9.80
C PHE A 284 24.21 8.74 -8.60
N ASP A 285 25.17 9.65 -8.51
CA ASP A 285 25.19 10.68 -7.47
C ASP A 285 24.06 11.69 -7.69
N GLU A 286 23.78 12.06 -8.94
CA GLU A 286 22.64 12.89 -9.32
C GLU A 286 21.32 12.21 -8.97
N LEU A 287 21.16 10.92 -9.26
CA LEU A 287 19.96 10.16 -8.88
C LEU A 287 19.78 10.08 -7.36
N ARG A 288 20.88 9.93 -6.61
CA ARG A 288 20.89 9.91 -5.15
C ARG A 288 20.49 11.28 -4.60
N ALA A 289 21.04 12.36 -5.15
CA ALA A 289 20.70 13.73 -4.78
C ALA A 289 19.22 14.04 -5.06
N LEU A 290 18.69 13.63 -6.22
CA LEU A 290 17.26 13.74 -6.54
C LEU A 290 16.38 12.96 -5.57
N THR A 291 16.81 11.77 -5.17
CA THR A 291 16.10 10.94 -4.19
C THR A 291 16.12 11.59 -2.79
N GLN A 292 17.25 12.16 -2.37
CA GLN A 292 17.37 12.90 -1.11
C GLN A 292 16.52 14.18 -1.13
N ALA A 293 16.56 14.95 -2.21
CA ALA A 293 15.74 16.15 -2.39
C ALA A 293 14.24 15.84 -2.42
N ARG A 294 13.85 14.66 -2.93
CA ARG A 294 12.47 14.17 -2.82
C ARG A 294 12.11 13.86 -1.37
N ARG A 295 12.94 13.08 -0.66
CA ARG A 295 12.71 12.77 0.77
C ARG A 295 12.62 14.03 1.63
N ALA A 296 13.46 15.03 1.35
CA ALA A 296 13.41 16.32 2.05
C ALA A 296 12.08 17.06 1.81
N ARG A 297 11.60 17.08 0.55
CA ARG A 297 10.28 17.63 0.22
C ARG A 297 9.13 16.87 0.89
N ASP A 298 9.19 15.55 0.90
CA ASP A 298 8.17 14.71 1.55
C ASP A 298 8.15 14.93 3.07
N THR A 299 9.33 15.15 3.68
CA THR A 299 9.46 15.47 5.11
C THR A 299 8.88 16.85 5.42
N ALA A 300 9.23 17.87 4.64
CA ALA A 300 8.67 19.22 4.78
C ALA A 300 7.15 19.25 4.57
N ALA A 301 6.64 18.50 3.59
CA ALA A 301 5.20 18.37 3.37
C ALA A 301 4.49 17.69 4.56
N ARG A 302 5.14 16.70 5.19
CA ARG A 302 4.63 16.09 6.43
C ARG A 302 4.62 17.07 7.59
N GLU A 303 5.70 17.83 7.78
CA GLU A 303 5.79 18.83 8.86
C GLU A 303 4.74 19.93 8.72
N LEU A 304 4.54 20.44 7.50
CA LEU A 304 3.47 21.41 7.21
C LEU A 304 2.10 20.82 7.54
N TRP A 305 1.84 19.59 7.05
CA TRP A 305 0.58 18.93 7.31
C TRP A 305 0.35 18.64 8.81
N LEU A 306 1.40 18.28 9.57
CA LEU A 306 1.29 18.09 11.01
C LEU A 306 0.92 19.39 11.73
N LYS A 307 1.48 20.53 11.30
CA LYS A 307 1.09 21.85 11.82
C LYS A 307 -0.36 22.18 11.49
N ASP A 308 -0.76 22.03 10.22
CA ASP A 308 -2.14 22.24 9.80
C ASP A 308 -3.11 21.33 10.57
N PHE A 309 -2.68 20.09 10.85
CA PHE A 309 -3.44 19.14 11.62
C PHE A 309 -3.59 19.56 13.08
N GLU A 310 -2.51 20.04 13.72
CA GLU A 310 -2.54 20.61 15.07
C GLU A 310 -3.41 21.87 15.13
N ASP A 311 -3.35 22.73 14.12
CA ASP A 311 -4.18 23.93 14.05
C ASP A 311 -5.65 23.56 13.89
N LEU A 312 -5.95 22.53 13.08
CA LEU A 312 -7.26 21.92 13.08
C LEU A 312 -7.61 21.40 14.49
N GLU A 313 -6.69 20.76 15.23
CA GLU A 313 -6.94 20.27 16.61
C GLU A 313 -7.30 21.41 17.57
N ARG A 314 -6.63 22.55 17.46
CA ARG A 314 -6.84 23.71 18.34
C ARG A 314 -8.10 24.50 17.98
N GLY A 315 -8.40 24.70 16.70
CA GLY A 315 -9.52 25.54 16.23
C GLY A 315 -10.93 24.94 16.38
N ALA A 316 -11.06 23.68 16.82
CA ALA A 316 -12.37 23.05 17.10
C ALA A 316 -12.78 23.11 18.58
N GLY A 317 -11.96 23.75 19.43
CA GLY A 317 -12.20 23.92 20.87
C GLY A 317 -12.73 25.30 21.27
N GLU A 318 -12.93 26.20 20.32
CA GLU A 318 -13.60 27.51 20.46
C GLU A 318 -15.02 27.45 19.88
#